data_AF-A0A5B8FG45-F1
#
_entry.id   AF-A0A5B8FG45-F1
#
_cell.length_a   1.000
_cell.length_b   1.000
_cell.length_c   1.000
_cell.angle_alpha   90.00
_cell.angle_beta   90.00
_cell.angle_gamma   90.00
#
_symmetry.space_group_name_H-M   'P 1'
#
loop_
_entity.id
_entity.type
_entity.pdbx_description
1 polymer ?
#
loop_
_entity_poly.entity_id
_entity_poly.type
_entity_poly.pdbx_seq_one_letter_code
_entity_poly.pdbx_strand_id
1 'polypeptide(L)'
;MSPRESTLTWISLVALPVVAALGLLVSLAPVGLSATDMPMPDLVFLPLAVWLVRRPEAAPLLVIFAIGLAADLLRGGPLGIGALGLLGVSELLRRMADGLVRGPFMIEWLVVGGLFIGLLAFQCIALWLTFSPRPAFGLLWQHAAGTVLLYPLIAFALRPLAGSRGRAAGLRSLA
;
A
#
# COMPACT_ATOMS: atom_id res chain seq x y z
N MET A 1 17.94 11.47 18.70
CA MET A 1 16.49 11.50 18.38
C MET A 1 15.84 12.56 19.24
N SER A 2 15.31 13.60 18.63
CA SER A 2 14.60 14.66 19.37
C SER A 2 13.21 14.16 19.81
N PRO A 3 12.63 14.65 20.92
CA PRO A 3 11.31 14.22 21.41
C PRO A 3 10.14 14.35 20.41
N ARG A 4 10.30 15.20 19.37
CA ARG A 4 9.30 15.38 18.30
C ARG A 4 9.35 14.25 17.26
N GLU A 5 10.51 13.65 17.03
CA GLU A 5 10.67 12.56 16.06
C GLU A 5 10.04 11.26 16.58
N SER A 6 10.12 10.98 17.89
CA SER A 6 9.48 9.81 18.49
C SER A 6 7.96 9.91 18.43
N THR A 7 7.38 11.06 18.82
CA THR A 7 5.94 11.31 18.82
C THR A 7 5.32 11.11 17.42
N LEU A 8 6.01 11.60 16.39
CA LEU A 8 5.58 11.45 15.01
C LEU A 8 5.66 10.01 14.50
N THR A 9 6.60 9.20 15.00
CA THR A 9 6.71 7.76 14.70
C THR A 9 5.57 6.97 15.36
N TRP A 10 5.26 7.25 16.63
CA TRP A 10 4.14 6.63 17.35
C TRP A 10 2.80 6.91 16.70
N ILE A 11 2.56 8.16 16.26
CA ILE A 11 1.32 8.52 15.55
C ILE A 11 1.19 7.73 14.25
N SER A 12 2.26 7.62 13.45
CA SER A 12 2.22 6.84 12.20
C SER A 12 2.06 5.34 12.44
N LEU A 13 2.60 4.81 13.54
CA LEU A 13 2.49 3.40 13.91
C LEU A 13 1.05 3.01 14.26
N VAL A 14 0.26 3.93 14.80
CA VAL A 14 -1.17 3.73 15.06
C VAL A 14 -2.03 4.08 13.85
N ALA A 15 -1.69 5.15 13.12
CA ALA A 15 -2.47 5.60 11.97
C ALA A 15 -2.48 4.59 10.82
N LEU A 16 -1.34 3.94 10.53
CA LEU A 16 -1.26 2.95 9.46
C LEU A 16 -2.23 1.78 9.64
N PRO A 17 -2.20 1.02 10.77
CA PRO A 17 -3.12 -0.10 10.96
C PRO A 17 -4.57 0.36 11.03
N VAL A 18 -4.86 1.55 11.59
CA VAL A 18 -6.22 2.09 11.60
C VAL A 18 -6.72 2.38 10.19
N VAL A 19 -5.93 3.04 9.36
CA VAL A 19 -6.31 3.36 7.97
C VAL A 19 -6.42 2.09 7.13
N ALA A 20 -5.52 1.13 7.30
CA ALA A 20 -5.60 -0.16 6.63
C ALA A 20 -6.82 -0.98 7.09
N ALA A 21 -7.13 -0.99 8.38
CA ALA A 21 -8.32 -1.64 8.92
C ALA A 21 -9.61 -0.98 8.40
N LEU A 22 -9.66 0.36 8.35
CA LEU A 22 -10.78 1.08 7.74
C LEU A 22 -10.91 0.74 6.25
N GLY A 23 -9.81 0.71 5.50
CA GLY A 23 -9.80 0.30 4.09
C GLY A 23 -10.29 -1.13 3.88
N LEU A 24 -9.95 -2.05 4.78
CA LEU A 24 -10.47 -3.41 4.81
C LEU A 24 -11.98 -3.43 5.09
N LEU A 25 -12.43 -2.71 6.12
CA LEU A 25 -13.84 -2.64 6.47
C LEU A 25 -14.69 -2.04 5.35
N VAL A 26 -14.20 -1.02 4.64
CA VAL A 26 -14.89 -0.44 3.48
C VAL A 26 -14.91 -1.44 2.31
N SER A 27 -13.84 -2.22 2.12
CA SER A 27 -13.79 -3.27 1.10
C SER A 27 -14.76 -4.43 1.38
N LEU A 28 -15.09 -4.67 2.65
CA LEU A 28 -16.01 -5.71 3.11
C LEU A 28 -17.43 -5.21 3.30
N ALA A 29 -17.61 -3.89 3.43
CA ALA A 29 -18.92 -3.30 3.55
C ALA A 29 -19.71 -3.63 2.28
N PRO A 30 -20.95 -4.13 2.39
CA PRO A 30 -21.85 -4.24 1.26
C PRO A 30 -22.33 -2.82 0.93
N VAL A 31 -21.42 -1.98 0.46
CA VAL A 31 -21.74 -0.68 -0.11
C VAL A 31 -22.56 -1.03 -1.34
N GLY A 32 -23.87 -0.77 -1.31
CA GLY A 32 -24.86 -1.17 -2.32
C GLY A 32 -24.65 -0.57 -3.73
N LEU A 33 -23.41 -0.35 -4.14
CA LEU A 33 -22.97 -0.30 -5.52
C LEU A 33 -23.10 -1.71 -6.06
N SER A 34 -24.06 -1.95 -6.95
CA SER A 34 -24.23 -3.21 -7.65
C SER A 34 -22.87 -3.78 -8.05
N ALA A 35 -22.52 -4.93 -7.45
CA ALA A 35 -21.21 -5.56 -7.50
C ALA A 35 -20.85 -6.16 -8.89
N THR A 36 -21.26 -5.53 -9.99
CA THR A 36 -21.37 -6.24 -11.27
C THR A 36 -20.36 -5.87 -12.35
N ASP A 37 -19.64 -4.73 -12.31
CA ASP A 37 -18.70 -4.44 -13.42
C ASP A 37 -17.32 -3.86 -13.08
N MET A 38 -17.12 -3.24 -11.90
CA MET A 38 -15.84 -2.61 -11.58
C MET A 38 -15.32 -3.10 -10.22
N PRO A 39 -14.22 -3.87 -10.20
CA PRO A 39 -13.61 -4.31 -8.96
C PRO A 39 -13.04 -3.12 -8.18
N MET A 40 -13.30 -3.11 -6.88
CA MET A 40 -12.89 -2.04 -5.99
C MET A 40 -11.36 -1.97 -5.88
N PRO A 41 -10.72 -0.78 -5.88
CA PRO A 41 -9.27 -0.64 -5.70
C PRO A 41 -8.77 -1.21 -4.37
N ASP A 42 -7.50 -1.64 -4.31
CA ASP A 42 -6.92 -2.19 -3.07
C ASP A 42 -6.63 -1.08 -2.05
N LEU A 43 -7.59 -0.87 -1.15
CA LEU A 43 -7.53 0.13 -0.08
C LEU A 43 -6.58 -0.25 1.06
N VAL A 44 -5.98 -1.44 1.05
CA VAL A 44 -4.95 -1.84 2.02
C VAL A 44 -3.57 -1.45 1.50
N PHE A 45 -3.30 -1.81 0.25
CA PHE A 45 -2.03 -1.55 -0.41
C PHE A 45 -1.76 -0.06 -0.55
N LEU A 46 -2.77 0.72 -0.95
CA LEU A 46 -2.66 2.15 -1.21
C LEU A 46 -2.04 2.95 -0.03
N PRO A 47 -2.64 2.94 1.17
CA PRO A 47 -2.05 3.63 2.30
C PRO A 47 -0.68 3.03 2.66
N LEU A 48 -0.55 1.71 2.67
CA LEU A 48 0.70 1.02 3.00
C LEU A 48 1.88 1.48 2.12
N ALA A 49 1.67 1.59 0.81
CA ALA A 49 2.67 2.08 -0.12
C ALA A 49 3.07 3.54 0.16
N VAL A 50 2.08 4.43 0.39
CA VAL A 50 2.35 5.83 0.71
C VAL A 50 3.16 5.98 1.99
N TRP A 51 2.81 5.23 3.04
CA TRP A 51 3.53 5.27 4.31
C TRP A 51 4.94 4.69 4.19
N LEU A 52 5.12 3.59 3.46
CA LEU A 52 6.43 2.98 3.26
C LEU A 52 7.40 3.87 2.49
N VAL A 53 6.93 4.57 1.46
CA VAL A 53 7.77 5.52 0.71
C VAL A 53 8.18 6.68 1.61
N ARG A 54 7.25 7.28 2.35
CA ARG A 54 7.52 8.52 3.11
C ARG A 54 8.23 8.27 4.44
N ARG A 55 7.91 7.16 5.11
CA ARG A 55 8.42 6.78 6.43
C ARG A 55 8.52 5.26 6.55
N PRO A 56 9.53 4.64 5.92
CA PRO A 56 9.73 3.19 6.00
C PRO A 56 9.78 2.72 7.47
N GLU A 57 10.53 3.41 8.32
CA GLU A 57 10.68 3.08 9.75
C GLU A 57 9.37 3.02 10.55
N ALA A 58 8.31 3.70 10.09
CA ALA A 58 7.03 3.75 10.80
C ALA A 58 6.13 2.54 10.57
N ALA A 59 6.49 1.65 9.65
CA ALA A 59 5.71 0.47 9.30
C ALA A 59 6.49 -0.81 9.66
N PRO A 60 6.40 -1.35 10.89
CA PRO A 60 7.05 -2.59 11.26
C PRO A 60 6.57 -3.76 10.38
N LEU A 61 7.47 -4.68 10.00
CA LEU A 61 7.10 -5.87 9.23
C LEU A 61 5.98 -6.67 9.93
N LEU A 62 6.00 -6.74 11.27
CA LEU A 62 4.97 -7.44 12.04
C LEU A 62 3.57 -6.84 11.84
N VAL A 63 3.45 -5.51 11.74
CA VAL A 63 2.18 -4.83 11.50
C VAL A 63 1.68 -5.11 10.08
N ILE A 64 2.58 -5.04 9.09
CA ILE A 64 2.26 -5.34 7.70
C ILE A 64 1.79 -6.80 7.56
N PHE A 65 2.48 -7.72 8.22
CA PHE A 65 2.11 -9.13 8.25
C PHE A 65 0.74 -9.35 8.90
N ALA A 66 0.46 -8.71 10.04
CA ALA A 66 -0.83 -8.80 10.71
C ALA A 66 -1.98 -8.25 9.84
N ILE A 67 -1.77 -7.10 9.19
CA ILE A 67 -2.74 -6.51 8.25
C ILE A 67 -2.96 -7.46 7.08
N GLY A 68 -1.90 -8.03 6.52
CA GLY A 68 -1.99 -8.98 5.41
C GLY A 68 -2.76 -10.25 5.78
N LEU A 69 -2.49 -10.82 6.95
CA LEU A 69 -3.23 -11.98 7.47
C LEU A 69 -4.71 -11.66 7.70
N ALA A 70 -5.01 -10.51 8.30
CA ALA A 70 -6.39 -10.07 8.49
C ALA A 70 -7.10 -9.89 7.14
N ALA A 71 -6.40 -9.32 6.15
CA ALA A 71 -6.90 -9.14 4.80
C ALA A 71 -7.15 -10.46 4.08
N ASP A 72 -6.28 -11.45 4.26
CA ASP A 72 -6.44 -12.79 3.68
C ASP A 72 -7.63 -13.52 4.30
N LEU A 73 -7.75 -13.46 5.64
CA LEU A 73 -8.83 -14.08 6.39
C LEU A 73 -10.20 -13.49 6.04
N LEU A 74 -10.31 -12.16 6.01
CA LEU A 74 -11.56 -11.46 5.77
C LEU A 74 -12.03 -11.55 4.31
N ARG A 75 -11.09 -11.61 3.34
CA ARG A 75 -11.41 -11.76 1.92
C ARG A 75 -11.66 -13.22 1.52
N GLY A 76 -11.53 -14.18 2.45
CA GLY A 76 -11.72 -15.60 2.19
C GLY A 76 -10.67 -16.22 1.26
N GLY A 77 -9.50 -15.59 1.13
CA GLY A 77 -8.39 -16.10 0.33
C GLY A 77 -7.50 -17.09 1.11
N PRO A 78 -6.55 -17.75 0.43
CA PRO A 78 -5.62 -18.63 1.13
C PRO A 78 -4.73 -17.81 2.07
N LEU A 79 -4.78 -18.16 3.37
CA LEU A 79 -4.09 -17.43 4.43
C LEU A 79 -2.58 -17.37 4.16
N GLY A 80 -2.02 -16.16 4.19
CA GLY A 80 -0.59 -15.92 4.11
C GLY A 80 -0.09 -15.53 2.73
N ILE A 81 -0.83 -15.77 1.64
CA ILE A 81 -0.39 -15.36 0.29
C ILE A 81 -0.35 -13.82 0.20
N GLY A 82 -1.43 -13.14 0.57
CA GLY A 82 -1.47 -11.69 0.55
C GLY A 82 -0.50 -11.10 1.57
N ALA A 83 -0.39 -11.72 2.76
CA ALA A 83 0.57 -11.32 3.77
C ALA A 83 2.03 -11.39 3.28
N LEU A 84 2.45 -12.50 2.68
CA LEU A 84 3.81 -12.68 2.15
C LEU A 84 4.08 -11.75 0.98
N GLY A 85 3.11 -11.58 0.08
CA GLY A 85 3.23 -10.64 -1.03
C GLY A 85 3.39 -9.20 -0.55
N LEU A 86 2.59 -8.77 0.44
CA LEU A 86 2.70 -7.45 1.05
C LEU A 86 4.04 -7.25 1.76
N LEU A 87 4.55 -8.27 2.44
CA LEU A 87 5.89 -8.22 3.04
C LEU A 87 6.98 -8.04 1.97
N GLY A 88 6.93 -8.83 0.89
CA GLY A 88 7.89 -8.73 -0.21
C GLY A 88 7.89 -7.36 -0.87
N VAL A 89 6.71 -6.83 -1.21
CA VAL A 89 6.59 -5.47 -1.76
C VAL A 89 7.03 -4.43 -0.74
N SER A 90 6.72 -4.63 0.55
CA SER A 90 7.08 -3.67 1.57
C SER A 90 8.59 -3.50 1.68
N GLU A 91 9.34 -4.60 1.59
CA GLU A 91 10.79 -4.60 1.66
C GLU A 91 11.41 -3.96 0.42
N LEU A 92 10.87 -4.26 -0.76
CA LEU A 92 11.33 -3.64 -2.00
C LEU A 92 11.08 -2.13 -2.01
N LEU A 93 9.89 -1.69 -1.57
CA LEU A 93 9.60 -0.26 -1.37
C LEU A 93 10.54 0.38 -0.34
N ARG A 94 10.84 -0.32 0.76
CA ARG A 94 11.74 0.16 1.81
C ARG A 94 13.14 0.47 1.27
N ARG A 95 13.66 -0.41 0.41
CA ARG A 95 14.96 -0.25 -0.25
C ARG A 95 14.97 0.90 -1.26
N MET A 96 13.84 1.15 -1.91
CA MET A 96 13.71 2.20 -2.92
C MET A 96 13.27 3.56 -2.33
N ALA A 97 12.78 3.58 -1.08
CA ALA A 97 12.12 4.73 -0.46
C ALA A 97 12.94 6.03 -0.53
N ASP A 98 14.22 5.99 -0.19
CA ASP A 98 15.09 7.17 -0.20
C ASP A 98 15.25 7.76 -1.61
N GLY A 99 15.31 6.90 -2.63
CA GLY A 99 15.36 7.32 -4.03
C GLY A 99 14.01 7.89 -4.50
N LEU A 100 12.91 7.24 -4.12
CA LEU A 100 11.56 7.65 -4.51
C LEU A 100 11.16 9.00 -3.90
N VAL A 101 11.51 9.24 -2.63
CA VAL A 101 11.20 10.50 -1.93
C VAL A 101 11.93 11.70 -2.55
N ARG A 102 13.17 11.50 -3.01
CA ARG A 102 13.99 12.55 -3.64
C ARG A 102 13.67 12.73 -5.12
N GLY A 103 13.12 11.70 -5.76
CA GLY A 103 12.81 11.67 -7.18
C GLY A 103 11.54 12.43 -7.57
N PRO A 104 11.25 12.52 -8.87
CA PRO A 104 9.98 13.05 -9.35
C PRO A 104 8.85 12.08 -9.00
N PHE A 105 7.68 12.65 -8.66
CA PHE A 105 6.49 11.87 -8.29
C PHE A 105 6.07 10.84 -9.37
N MET A 106 6.36 11.12 -10.64
CA MET A 106 6.12 10.17 -11.74
C MET A 106 6.83 8.82 -11.53
N ILE A 107 8.07 8.84 -11.03
CA ILE A 107 8.85 7.62 -10.78
C ILE A 107 8.31 6.86 -9.57
N GLU A 108 7.95 7.58 -8.50
CA GLU A 108 7.23 6.98 -7.35
C GLU A 108 5.97 6.26 -7.80
N TRP A 109 5.14 6.93 -8.62
CA TRP A 109 3.90 6.37 -9.12
C TRP A 109 4.13 5.12 -9.99
N LEU A 110 5.10 5.15 -10.91
CA LEU A 110 5.43 4.01 -11.76
C LEU A 110 5.98 2.82 -10.97
N VAL A 111 6.86 3.07 -9.99
CA VAL A 111 7.43 2.01 -9.14
C VAL A 111 6.34 1.39 -8.28
N VAL A 112 5.54 2.20 -7.57
CA VAL A 112 4.46 1.68 -6.73
C VAL A 112 3.44 0.90 -7.56
N GLY A 113 3.07 1.42 -8.74
CA GLY A 113 2.15 0.72 -9.63
C GLY A 113 2.71 -0.59 -10.17
N GLY A 114 3.99 -0.62 -10.57
CA GLY A 114 4.68 -1.83 -11.00
C GLY A 114 4.76 -2.88 -9.89
N LEU A 115 5.04 -2.47 -8.66
CA LEU A 115 5.06 -3.37 -7.49
C LEU A 115 3.68 -3.92 -7.15
N PHE A 116 2.63 -3.12 -7.31
CA PHE A 116 1.26 -3.62 -7.15
C PHE A 116 0.90 -4.66 -8.21
N ILE A 117 1.25 -4.41 -9.48
CA ILE A 117 1.05 -5.38 -10.56
C ILE A 117 1.83 -6.67 -10.27
N GLY A 118 3.07 -6.56 -9.78
CA GLY A 118 3.87 -7.70 -9.34
C GLY A 118 3.22 -8.47 -8.18
N LEU A 119 2.63 -7.77 -7.21
CA LEU A 119 1.87 -8.37 -6.12
C LEU A 119 0.66 -9.16 -6.63
N LEU A 120 -0.12 -8.57 -7.54
CA LEU A 120 -1.27 -9.24 -8.15
C LEU A 120 -0.84 -10.47 -8.96
N ALA A 121 0.26 -10.37 -9.71
CA ALA A 121 0.82 -11.50 -10.45
C ALA A 121 1.25 -12.62 -9.48
N PHE A 122 1.93 -12.28 -8.39
CA PHE A 122 2.31 -13.24 -7.35
C PHE A 122 1.07 -13.94 -6.75
N GLN A 123 0.03 -13.18 -6.40
CA GLN A 123 -1.23 -13.74 -5.90
C GLN A 123 -1.89 -14.65 -6.93
N CYS A 124 -1.92 -14.27 -8.22
CA CYS A 124 -2.48 -15.10 -9.29
C CYS A 124 -1.72 -16.42 -9.45
N ILE A 125 -0.38 -16.40 -9.40
CA ILE A 125 0.45 -17.61 -9.45
C ILE A 125 0.17 -18.50 -8.23
N ALA A 126 0.05 -17.91 -7.05
CA ALA A 126 -0.22 -18.66 -5.83
C ALA A 126 -1.64 -19.25 -5.81
N LEU A 127 -2.64 -18.53 -6.33
CA LEU A 127 -4.00 -19.07 -6.58
C LEU A 127 -3.97 -20.19 -7.64
N TRP A 128 -3.06 -20.10 -8.61
CA TRP A 128 -2.85 -21.16 -9.60
C TRP A 128 -2.33 -22.44 -8.95
N LEU A 129 -1.31 -22.33 -8.08
CA LEU A 129 -0.73 -23.44 -7.34
C LEU A 129 -1.68 -24.08 -6.32
N THR A 130 -2.58 -23.29 -5.74
CA THR A 130 -3.55 -23.75 -4.73
C THR A 130 -4.87 -24.24 -5.32
N PHE A 131 -5.00 -24.26 -6.65
CA PHE A 131 -6.24 -24.63 -7.37
C PHE A 131 -7.47 -23.82 -6.94
N SER A 132 -7.26 -22.60 -6.43
CA SER A 132 -8.34 -21.71 -5.99
C SER A 132 -9.00 -21.01 -7.18
N PRO A 133 -10.30 -20.64 -7.09
CA PRO A 133 -10.97 -19.82 -8.10
C PRO A 133 -10.20 -18.52 -8.34
N ARG A 134 -10.08 -18.13 -9.62
CA ARG A 134 -9.39 -16.90 -10.04
C ARG A 134 -10.39 -15.90 -10.62
N PRO A 135 -10.23 -14.61 -10.33
CA PRO A 135 -10.98 -13.57 -11.04
C PRO A 135 -10.64 -13.59 -12.53
N ALA A 136 -11.62 -13.22 -13.36
CA ALA A 136 -11.41 -13.07 -14.80
C ALA A 136 -10.32 -12.01 -15.08
N PHE A 137 -9.54 -12.20 -16.15
CA PHE A 137 -8.43 -11.31 -16.49
C PHE A 137 -8.86 -9.85 -16.66
N GLY A 138 -10.05 -9.59 -17.22
CA GLY A 138 -10.61 -8.24 -17.34
C GLY A 138 -10.82 -7.55 -15.98
N LEU A 139 -11.33 -8.30 -14.99
CA LEU A 139 -11.51 -7.81 -13.63
C LEU A 139 -10.17 -7.54 -12.95
N LEU A 140 -9.17 -8.43 -13.13
CA LEU A 140 -7.82 -8.21 -12.62
C LEU A 140 -7.21 -6.91 -13.16
N TRP A 141 -7.39 -6.65 -14.45
CA TRP A 141 -6.87 -5.45 -15.07
C TRP A 141 -7.58 -4.17 -14.58
N GLN A 142 -8.90 -4.19 -14.45
CA GLN A 142 -9.65 -3.08 -13.87
C GLN A 142 -9.26 -2.81 -12.42
N HIS A 143 -9.01 -3.86 -11.63
CA HIS A 143 -8.57 -3.75 -10.25
C HIS A 143 -7.15 -3.15 -10.16
N ALA A 144 -6.25 -3.63 -11.02
CA ALA A 144 -4.91 -3.08 -11.17
C ALA A 144 -4.95 -1.60 -11.56
N ALA A 145 -5.65 -1.27 -12.64
CA ALA A 145 -5.79 0.10 -13.13
C ALA A 145 -6.42 1.02 -12.08
N GLY A 146 -7.50 0.58 -11.43
CA GLY A 146 -8.17 1.33 -10.36
C GLY A 146 -7.24 1.64 -9.21
N THR A 147 -6.46 0.67 -8.75
CA THR A 147 -5.49 0.87 -7.65
C THR A 147 -4.35 1.79 -8.07
N VAL A 148 -3.75 1.57 -9.25
CA VAL A 148 -2.64 2.40 -9.74
C VAL A 148 -3.09 3.85 -9.96
N LEU A 149 -4.27 4.07 -10.54
CA LEU A 149 -4.81 5.41 -10.79
C LEU A 149 -5.27 6.10 -9.51
N LEU A 150 -5.69 5.34 -8.50
CA LEU A 150 -6.09 5.90 -7.20
C LEU A 150 -4.87 6.26 -6.32
N TYR A 151 -3.70 5.67 -6.57
CA TYR A 151 -2.48 5.94 -5.80
C TYR A 151 -2.13 7.42 -5.70
N PRO A 152 -2.07 8.21 -6.80
CA PRO A 152 -1.83 9.64 -6.69
C PRO A 152 -2.79 10.32 -5.74
N LEU A 153 -4.11 10.10 -5.88
CA LEU A 153 -5.11 10.75 -5.05
C LEU A 153 -4.88 10.48 -3.56
N ILE A 154 -4.62 9.23 -3.20
CA ILE A 154 -4.33 8.82 -1.82
C ILE A 154 -2.99 9.37 -1.35
N ALA A 155 -1.97 9.34 -2.20
CA ALA A 155 -0.64 9.89 -1.91
C ALA A 155 -0.66 11.40 -1.69
N PHE A 156 -1.60 12.13 -2.32
CA PHE A 156 -1.88 13.56 -2.09
C PHE A 156 -2.69 13.77 -0.80
N ALA A 157 -3.76 13.00 -0.58
CA ALA A 157 -4.62 13.09 0.60
C ALA A 157 -3.85 12.81 1.91
N LEU A 158 -2.92 11.87 1.88
CA LEU A 158 -2.12 11.45 3.04
C LEU A 158 -0.83 12.27 3.22
N ARG A 159 -0.54 13.26 2.36
CA ARG A 159 0.64 14.15 2.51
C ARG A 159 0.78 14.78 3.89
N PRO A 160 -0.28 15.32 4.51
CA PRO A 160 -0.17 15.99 5.80
C PRO A 160 0.21 15.01 6.91
N LEU A 161 -0.28 13.76 6.82
CA LEU A 161 -0.14 12.74 7.85
C LEU A 161 1.21 12.00 7.77
N ALA A 162 1.70 11.75 6.56
CA ALA A 162 2.92 10.97 6.35
C ALA A 162 4.22 11.79 6.46
N GLY A 163 4.11 13.12 6.60
CA GLY A 163 5.23 14.01 6.87
C GLY A 163 6.10 14.32 5.64
N SER A 164 6.57 15.56 5.56
CA SER A 164 7.46 16.03 4.50
C SER A 164 8.91 15.66 4.82
N ARG A 165 9.36 14.44 4.52
CA ARG A 165 10.80 14.18 4.37
C ARG A 165 11.30 14.89 3.08
N GLY A 166 11.46 16.21 3.18
CA GLY A 166 12.32 17.06 2.36
C GLY A 166 12.12 17.12 0.84
N ARG A 167 11.32 18.09 0.36
CA ARG A 167 11.67 18.88 -0.86
C ARG A 167 12.46 20.16 -0.52
N ALA A 168 12.58 20.51 0.77
CA ALA A 168 13.12 21.80 1.23
C ALA A 168 14.61 21.79 1.62
N ALA A 169 15.29 20.64 1.59
CA ALA A 169 16.70 20.54 1.99
C ALA A 169 17.69 21.05 0.92
N GLY A 170 17.28 21.14 -0.35
CA GLY A 170 18.14 21.59 -1.46
C GLY A 170 18.29 23.11 -1.60
N LEU A 171 17.46 23.91 -0.93
CA LEU A 171 17.49 25.37 -1.05
C LEU A 171 18.32 26.08 0.04
N ARG A 172 18.81 25.34 1.05
CA ARG A 172 19.60 25.91 2.16
C ARG A 172 21.10 25.68 2.02
N SER A 173 21.57 24.95 1.00
CA SER A 173 23.01 24.77 0.72
C SER A 173 23.55 25.77 -0.30
N LEU A 174 22.74 26.74 -0.71
CA LEU A 174 23.08 27.79 -1.68
C LEU A 174 22.89 29.21 -1.11
N ALA A 175 22.67 29.34 0.20
CA ALA A 175 22.54 30.60 0.93
C ALA A 175 23.50 30.57 2.13
#